data_AF-A0A060DGS8-F1
#
_entry.id   AF-A0A060DGS8-F1
#
_cell.length_a   1.000
_cell.length_b   1.000
_cell.length_c   1.000
_cell.angle_alpha   90.00
_cell.angle_beta   90.00
_cell.angle_gamma   90.00
#
_symmetry.space_group_name_H-M   'P 1'
#
loop_
_entity.id
_entity.type
_entity.pdbx_description
1 polymer ?
#
loop_
_entity_poly.entity_id
_entity_poly.type
_entity_poly.pdbx_seq_one_letter_code
_entity_poly.pdbx_strand_id
1 'polypeptide(L)'
;MTKLLRPLLVLFVLLLAAPAVQAQFYQTPGPNSPTSKDEVQLYQTPDGKLSGRVSIPDEKLGVLVQPEGREWREFRMVWLKIIAGALILGPIAVLAIFYLIRGTIRIHGGRSGRPVPRFSGMDRFAHWTTAVSFLLMALTGLILTFGRMLLIPLIGHPNFTMLAEASKYMHNFFSVPFVLGLVMIFVLWVRDNIPEKADLVWLKTLGGVLSKSGEHPEAGRFNAGQKGVFWAVVFGGFALSLTGFLLMMPFAVTGIGGMQILHVAHGVVAALMIALIIGHIYIGTIGMEGAFDAMGRGVVDENWAKDHHRRWYEEQLRNGRTNEDGRLRHHAAE
;
A
#
# COMPACT_ATOMS: atom_id res chain seq x y z
N MET A 1 -12.70 -27.06 -22.80
CA MET A 1 -13.32 -25.98 -22.00
C MET A 1 -14.57 -26.42 -21.21
N THR A 2 -15.25 -27.52 -21.55
CA THR A 2 -16.51 -27.94 -20.91
C THR A 2 -16.37 -28.74 -19.60
N LYS A 3 -15.17 -29.25 -19.25
CA LYS A 3 -14.95 -30.05 -18.03
C LYS A 3 -14.66 -29.22 -16.76
N LEU A 4 -14.36 -27.92 -16.91
CA LEU A 4 -14.15 -26.97 -15.79
C LEU A 4 -15.42 -26.15 -15.45
N LEU A 5 -16.43 -26.14 -16.33
CA LEU A 5 -17.70 -25.43 -16.08
C LEU A 5 -18.63 -26.18 -15.12
N ARG A 6 -18.58 -27.52 -15.09
CA ARG A 6 -19.44 -28.33 -14.21
C ARG A 6 -19.18 -28.15 -12.71
N PRO A 7 -17.93 -28.11 -12.19
CA PRO A 7 -17.72 -27.84 -10.77
C PRO A 7 -18.09 -26.39 -10.39
N LEU A 8 -17.95 -25.42 -11.29
CA LEU A 8 -18.39 -24.03 -11.09
C LEU A 8 -19.91 -23.88 -11.06
N LEU A 9 -20.64 -24.62 -11.91
CA LEU A 9 -22.11 -24.66 -11.91
C LEU A 9 -22.69 -25.37 -10.68
N VAL A 10 -22.04 -26.44 -10.19
CA VAL A 10 -22.45 -27.12 -8.95
C VAL A 10 -22.18 -26.24 -7.72
N LEU A 11 -21.07 -25.50 -7.70
CA LEU A 11 -20.80 -24.49 -6.66
C LEU A 11 -21.81 -23.33 -6.70
N PHE A 12 -22.20 -22.88 -7.90
CA PHE A 12 -23.20 -21.82 -8.11
C PHE A 12 -24.61 -22.25 -7.69
N VAL A 13 -24.99 -23.52 -7.93
CA VAL A 13 -26.29 -24.08 -7.50
C VAL A 13 -26.32 -24.37 -6.00
N LEU A 14 -25.21 -24.79 -5.39
CA LEU A 14 -25.10 -24.95 -3.93
C LEU A 14 -25.12 -23.61 -3.18
N LEU A 15 -24.64 -22.53 -3.80
CA LEU A 15 -24.73 -21.16 -3.26
C LEU A 15 -26.15 -20.58 -3.30
N LEU A 16 -27.02 -21.05 -4.19
CA LEU A 16 -28.43 -20.65 -4.28
C LEU A 16 -29.36 -21.45 -3.36
N ALA A 17 -28.89 -22.58 -2.81
CA ALA A 17 -29.70 -23.52 -2.04
C ALA A 17 -29.39 -23.55 -0.54
N ALA A 18 -28.59 -22.61 -0.02
CA ALA A 18 -28.43 -22.47 1.42
C ALA A 18 -29.72 -21.88 2.02
N PRO A 19 -30.48 -22.60 2.85
CA PRO A 19 -31.61 -22.00 3.55
C PRO A 19 -31.05 -20.92 4.45
N ALA A 20 -31.44 -19.67 4.20
CA ALA A 20 -31.21 -18.59 5.12
C ALA A 20 -32.06 -18.87 6.37
N VAL A 21 -31.50 -19.61 7.31
CA VAL A 21 -32.05 -19.69 8.67
C VAL A 21 -31.66 -18.39 9.35
N GLN A 22 -32.34 -17.30 8.99
CA GLN A 22 -32.40 -16.13 9.83
C GLN A 22 -33.27 -16.51 11.03
N ALA A 23 -32.62 -16.86 12.14
CA ALA A 23 -33.25 -16.78 13.44
C ALA A 23 -33.55 -15.30 13.74
N GLN A 24 -34.66 -14.78 13.19
CA GLN A 24 -35.22 -13.53 13.65
C GLN A 24 -35.88 -13.82 15.00
N PHE A 25 -35.18 -13.48 16.08
CA PHE A 25 -35.81 -13.27 17.36
C PHE A 25 -36.72 -12.04 17.23
N TYR A 26 -37.97 -12.25 16.79
CA TYR A 26 -39.01 -11.23 16.90
C TYR A 26 -39.35 -11.09 18.38
N GLN A 27 -38.72 -10.14 19.06
CA GLN A 27 -39.26 -9.62 20.31
C GLN A 27 -40.48 -8.78 19.95
N THR A 28 -41.68 -9.23 20.34
CA THR A 28 -42.89 -8.40 20.28
C THR A 28 -42.79 -7.31 21.35
N PRO A 29 -42.79 -6.02 20.96
CA PRO A 29 -42.76 -4.93 21.93
C PRO A 29 -43.98 -5.04 22.86
N GLY A 30 -43.74 -4.93 24.17
CA GLY A 30 -44.82 -4.92 25.17
C GLY A 30 -45.54 -3.56 25.21
N PRO A 31 -46.61 -3.43 26.01
CA PRO A 31 -47.41 -2.19 26.10
C PRO A 31 -46.60 -0.95 26.52
N ASN A 32 -45.48 -1.16 27.23
CA ASN A 32 -44.59 -0.11 27.72
C ASN A 32 -43.28 -0.04 26.92
N SER A 33 -43.21 -0.67 25.76
CA SER A 33 -42.02 -0.60 24.92
C SER A 33 -41.90 0.80 24.32
N PRO A 34 -40.70 1.40 24.37
CA PRO A 34 -40.44 2.70 23.77
C PRO A 34 -40.86 2.73 22.30
N THR A 35 -41.67 3.72 21.92
CA THR A 35 -42.19 3.87 20.55
C THR A 35 -41.32 4.79 19.70
N SER A 36 -40.47 5.59 20.35
CA SER A 36 -39.52 6.49 19.72
C SER A 36 -38.12 6.31 20.32
N LYS A 37 -37.07 6.72 19.58
CA LYS A 37 -35.70 6.66 20.10
C LYS A 37 -35.52 7.56 21.32
N ASP A 38 -36.26 8.67 21.38
CA ASP A 38 -36.15 9.67 22.43
C ASP A 38 -36.72 9.18 23.77
N GLU A 39 -37.58 8.16 23.76
CA GLU A 39 -38.07 7.48 24.97
C GLU A 39 -37.05 6.50 25.57
N VAL A 40 -35.99 6.16 24.82
CA VAL A 40 -34.94 5.25 25.29
C VAL A 40 -33.77 6.07 25.81
N GLN A 41 -33.58 6.04 27.12
CA GLN A 41 -32.46 6.74 27.78
C GLN A 41 -31.08 6.32 27.24
N LEU A 42 -30.96 5.09 26.69
CA LEU A 42 -29.75 4.61 26.01
C LEU A 42 -29.45 5.37 24.70
N TYR A 43 -30.46 5.92 24.03
CA TYR A 43 -30.30 6.72 22.81
C TYR A 43 -30.17 8.22 23.10
N GLN A 44 -30.60 8.67 24.29
CA GLN A 44 -30.28 10.00 24.82
C GLN A 44 -28.81 10.06 25.24
N THR A 45 -27.94 10.31 24.28
CA THR A 45 -26.49 10.27 24.53
C THR A 45 -26.05 11.59 25.17
N PRO A 46 -25.42 11.58 26.36
CA PRO A 46 -24.88 12.80 26.94
C PRO A 46 -23.85 13.46 26.00
N ASP A 47 -23.92 14.78 25.88
CA ASP A 47 -22.98 15.56 25.05
C ASP A 47 -21.56 15.54 25.63
N GLY A 48 -21.45 15.47 26.96
CA GLY A 48 -20.18 15.44 27.68
C GLY A 48 -19.59 14.05 27.88
N LYS A 49 -18.29 14.01 28.18
CA LYS A 49 -17.62 12.81 28.68
C LYS A 49 -18.22 12.42 30.04
N LEU A 50 -18.74 11.20 30.13
CA LEU A 50 -19.22 10.62 31.38
C LEU A 50 -18.19 9.61 31.88
N SER A 51 -17.67 9.85 33.07
CA SER A 51 -16.76 8.92 33.76
C SER A 51 -17.19 8.69 35.20
N GLY A 52 -17.07 7.45 35.66
CA GLY A 52 -17.26 7.02 37.04
C GLY A 52 -15.95 6.57 37.68
N ARG A 53 -16.06 6.10 38.93
CA ARG A 53 -14.97 5.44 39.65
C ARG A 53 -15.07 3.94 39.43
N VAL A 54 -13.93 3.29 39.26
CA VAL A 54 -13.82 1.82 39.28
C VAL A 54 -12.98 1.40 40.47
N SER A 55 -13.23 0.21 41.00
CA SER A 55 -12.48 -0.35 42.13
C SER A 55 -11.29 -1.21 41.71
N ILE A 56 -11.06 -1.35 40.40
CA ILE A 56 -10.02 -2.18 39.81
C ILE A 56 -8.89 -1.31 39.24
N PRO A 57 -7.65 -1.81 39.15
CA PRO A 57 -6.50 -0.99 38.74
C PRO A 57 -6.62 -0.33 37.35
N ASP A 58 -7.48 -0.85 36.47
CA ASP A 58 -7.70 -0.26 35.15
C ASP A 58 -8.76 0.85 35.19
N GLU A 59 -8.34 2.03 35.64
CA GLU A 59 -9.16 3.24 35.74
C GLU A 59 -9.81 3.67 34.40
N LYS A 60 -9.30 3.17 33.26
CA LYS A 60 -9.87 3.47 31.93
C LYS A 60 -11.28 2.91 31.78
N LEU A 61 -11.62 1.85 32.51
CA LEU A 61 -12.95 1.26 32.55
C LEU A 61 -13.97 2.15 33.26
N GLY A 62 -13.52 3.22 33.94
CA GLY A 62 -14.39 4.25 34.48
C GLY A 62 -15.00 5.15 33.40
N VAL A 63 -14.53 5.15 32.15
CA VAL A 63 -15.12 5.97 31.07
C VAL A 63 -16.35 5.29 30.50
N LEU A 64 -17.53 5.84 30.78
CA LEU A 64 -18.82 5.31 30.34
C LEU A 64 -19.28 5.92 29.01
N VAL A 65 -19.11 7.23 28.83
CA VAL A 65 -19.43 7.94 27.57
C VAL A 65 -18.22 8.77 27.16
N GLN A 66 -17.78 8.57 25.91
CA GLN A 66 -16.72 9.36 25.27
C GLN A 66 -17.25 9.95 23.96
N PRO A 67 -17.53 11.26 23.89
CA PRO A 67 -18.00 11.93 22.67
C PRO A 67 -17.07 11.74 21.48
N GLU A 68 -15.75 11.83 21.68
CA GLU A 68 -14.74 11.70 20.62
C GLU A 68 -14.76 10.30 19.97
N GLY A 69 -15.24 9.28 20.69
CA GLY A 69 -15.45 7.95 20.13
C GLY A 69 -16.53 7.89 19.06
N ARG A 70 -17.50 8.83 19.06
CA ARG A 70 -18.51 8.97 18.00
C ARG A 70 -17.89 9.55 16.74
N GLU A 71 -17.11 10.62 16.88
CA GLU A 71 -16.38 11.24 15.76
C GLU A 71 -15.43 10.26 15.10
N TRP A 72 -14.63 9.53 15.90
CA TRP A 72 -13.75 8.49 15.39
C TRP A 72 -14.52 7.38 14.65
N ARG A 73 -15.68 6.98 15.17
CA ARG A 73 -16.52 5.95 14.54
C ARG A 73 -17.07 6.45 13.21
N GLU A 74 -17.57 7.67 13.15
CA GLU A 74 -18.03 8.29 11.91
C GLU A 74 -16.90 8.34 10.89
N PHE A 75 -15.73 8.84 11.29
CA PHE A 75 -14.55 8.85 10.44
C PHE A 75 -14.22 7.45 9.92
N ARG A 76 -14.06 6.46 10.80
CA ARG A 76 -13.70 5.09 10.42
C ARG A 76 -14.74 4.43 9.51
N MET A 77 -16.02 4.65 9.79
CA MET A 77 -17.10 3.94 9.10
C MET A 77 -17.50 4.59 7.78
N VAL A 78 -17.28 5.91 7.64
CA VAL A 78 -17.70 6.70 6.49
C VAL A 78 -16.48 7.30 5.79
N TRP A 79 -15.85 8.31 6.41
CA TRP A 79 -14.84 9.14 5.75
C TRP A 79 -13.60 8.37 5.32
N LEU A 80 -13.05 7.52 6.19
CA LEU A 80 -11.89 6.69 5.88
C LEU A 80 -12.13 5.82 4.65
N LYS A 81 -13.32 5.22 4.53
CA LYS A 81 -13.66 4.35 3.41
C LYS A 81 -13.81 5.14 2.11
N ILE A 82 -14.43 6.32 2.17
CA ILE A 82 -14.57 7.21 1.02
C ILE A 82 -13.19 7.70 0.57
N ILE A 83 -12.39 8.22 1.50
CA ILE A 83 -11.03 8.73 1.23
C ILE A 83 -10.16 7.61 0.66
N ALA A 84 -10.10 6.45 1.32
CA ALA A 84 -9.29 5.33 0.85
C ALA A 84 -9.79 4.77 -0.48
N GLY A 85 -11.11 4.65 -0.66
CA GLY A 85 -11.70 4.24 -1.93
C GLY A 85 -11.33 5.18 -3.08
N ALA A 86 -11.45 6.50 -2.86
CA ALA A 86 -11.07 7.51 -3.85
C ALA A 86 -9.56 7.52 -4.13
N LEU A 87 -8.71 7.44 -3.10
CA LEU A 87 -7.26 7.41 -3.24
C LEU A 87 -6.74 6.15 -3.92
N ILE A 88 -7.48 5.03 -3.89
CA ILE A 88 -7.06 3.79 -4.54
C ILE A 88 -7.64 3.70 -5.96
N LEU A 89 -8.96 3.88 -6.11
CA LEU A 89 -9.64 3.74 -7.39
C LEU A 89 -9.31 4.90 -8.34
N GLY A 90 -9.09 6.11 -7.80
CA GLY A 90 -8.74 7.29 -8.58
C GLY A 90 -7.44 7.11 -9.39
N PRO A 91 -6.29 6.83 -8.74
CA PRO A 91 -5.04 6.56 -9.45
C PRO A 91 -5.13 5.37 -10.41
N ILE A 92 -5.85 4.29 -10.05
CA ILE A 92 -6.07 3.17 -10.97
C ILE A 92 -6.79 3.65 -12.25
N ALA A 93 -7.87 4.41 -12.12
CA ALA A 93 -8.61 4.94 -13.25
C ALA A 93 -7.76 5.91 -14.09
N VAL A 94 -7.02 6.82 -13.45
CA VAL A 94 -6.12 7.76 -14.12
C VAL A 94 -5.04 7.02 -14.91
N LEU A 95 -4.39 6.02 -14.31
CA LEU A 95 -3.35 5.23 -14.95
C LEU A 95 -3.91 4.35 -16.08
N ALA A 96 -5.12 3.81 -15.91
CA ALA A 96 -5.79 3.06 -16.97
C ALA A 96 -6.11 3.95 -18.17
N ILE A 97 -6.67 5.15 -17.95
CA ILE A 97 -6.93 6.12 -19.02
C ILE A 97 -5.62 6.54 -19.69
N PHE A 98 -4.59 6.87 -18.89
CA PHE A 98 -3.29 7.23 -19.42
C PHE A 98 -2.68 6.11 -20.27
N TYR A 99 -2.78 4.86 -19.83
CA TYR A 99 -2.32 3.70 -20.57
C TYR A 99 -3.10 3.48 -21.88
N LEU A 100 -4.42 3.69 -21.89
CA LEU A 100 -5.22 3.56 -23.10
C LEU A 100 -4.90 4.65 -24.14
N ILE A 101 -4.51 5.85 -23.70
CA ILE A 101 -4.16 6.97 -24.58
C ILE A 101 -2.72 6.85 -25.07
N ARG A 102 -1.78 6.56 -24.17
CA ARG A 102 -0.33 6.65 -24.41
C ARG A 102 0.29 5.27 -24.67
N GLY A 103 -0.19 4.22 -24.01
CA GLY A 103 0.43 2.90 -23.99
C GLY A 103 1.78 2.87 -23.27
N THR A 104 2.51 1.76 -23.39
CA THR A 104 3.81 1.54 -22.76
C THR A 104 4.90 2.48 -23.29
N ILE A 105 5.69 3.09 -22.40
CA ILE A 105 6.90 3.84 -22.75
C ILE A 105 7.94 2.87 -23.31
N ARG A 106 8.20 2.96 -24.61
CA ARG A 106 9.13 2.10 -25.35
C ARG A 106 10.55 2.63 -25.27
N ILE A 107 11.53 1.73 -25.38
CA ILE A 107 12.94 2.07 -25.50
C ILE A 107 13.18 2.67 -26.89
N HIS A 108 13.85 3.82 -26.96
CA HIS A 108 14.16 4.48 -28.22
C HIS A 108 15.16 3.63 -29.02
N GLY A 109 14.84 3.35 -30.29
CA GLY A 109 15.64 2.45 -31.12
C GLY A 109 15.52 0.96 -30.75
N GLY A 110 14.66 0.60 -29.80
CA GLY A 110 14.44 -0.79 -29.37
C GLY A 110 15.54 -1.35 -28.46
N ARG A 111 15.39 -2.62 -28.08
CA ARG A 111 16.35 -3.31 -27.20
C ARG A 111 17.66 -3.58 -27.94
N SER A 112 18.78 -3.20 -27.31
CA SER A 112 20.12 -3.55 -27.77
C SER A 112 20.44 -5.03 -27.56
N GLY A 113 19.76 -5.69 -26.61
CA GLY A 113 20.07 -7.07 -26.19
C GLY A 113 21.28 -7.18 -25.27
N ARG A 114 21.96 -6.06 -24.97
CA ARG A 114 23.13 -6.01 -24.09
C ARG A 114 22.69 -5.67 -22.66
N PRO A 115 22.92 -6.57 -21.68
CA PRO A 115 22.49 -6.33 -20.31
C PRO A 115 23.53 -5.50 -19.53
N VAL A 116 23.08 -4.43 -18.89
CA VAL A 116 23.88 -3.58 -18.00
C VAL A 116 23.46 -3.86 -16.54
N PRO A 117 24.38 -4.27 -15.65
CA PRO A 117 24.08 -4.45 -14.23
C PRO A 117 23.62 -3.14 -13.58
N ARG A 118 22.52 -3.21 -12.81
CA ARG A 118 21.90 -2.04 -12.17
C ARG A 118 21.67 -2.22 -10.68
N PHE A 119 21.24 -3.40 -10.27
CA PHE A 119 20.93 -3.74 -8.88
C PHE A 119 21.56 -5.08 -8.49
N SER A 120 22.24 -5.07 -7.35
CA SER A 120 22.85 -6.26 -6.77
C SER A 120 21.81 -7.27 -6.26
N GLY A 121 22.25 -8.47 -5.87
CA GLY A 121 21.38 -9.43 -5.18
C GLY A 121 20.79 -8.87 -3.88
N MET A 122 21.60 -8.10 -3.13
CA MET A 122 21.18 -7.48 -1.87
C MET A 122 20.13 -6.38 -2.11
N ASP A 123 20.31 -5.55 -3.14
CA ASP A 123 19.33 -4.53 -3.53
C ASP A 123 17.96 -5.17 -3.83
N ARG A 124 17.96 -6.25 -4.61
CA ARG A 124 16.74 -6.97 -4.98
C ARG A 124 16.10 -7.67 -3.78
N PHE A 125 16.89 -8.26 -2.90
CA PHE A 125 16.38 -8.88 -1.68
C PHE A 125 15.69 -7.85 -0.78
N ALA A 126 16.31 -6.69 -0.55
CA ALA A 126 15.72 -5.60 0.23
C ALA A 126 14.42 -5.09 -0.41
N HIS A 127 14.43 -4.90 -1.73
CA HIS A 127 13.25 -4.50 -2.51
C HIS A 127 12.09 -5.50 -2.37
N TRP A 128 12.32 -6.78 -2.69
CA TRP A 128 11.25 -7.78 -2.67
C TRP A 128 10.74 -8.10 -1.27
N THR A 129 11.61 -8.07 -0.26
CA THR A 129 11.20 -8.19 1.14
C THR A 129 10.24 -7.07 1.54
N THR A 130 10.54 -5.84 1.15
CA THR A 130 9.68 -4.68 1.41
C THR A 130 8.39 -4.75 0.60
N ALA A 131 8.49 -5.03 -0.70
CA ALA A 131 7.36 -5.03 -1.63
C ALA A 131 6.34 -6.13 -1.28
N VAL A 132 6.78 -7.37 -1.05
CA VAL A 132 5.88 -8.47 -0.72
C VAL A 132 5.21 -8.25 0.63
N SER A 133 5.98 -7.82 1.64
CA SER A 133 5.42 -7.49 2.96
C SER A 133 4.38 -6.36 2.86
N PHE A 134 4.70 -5.29 2.12
CA PHE A 134 3.77 -4.19 1.90
C PHE A 134 2.50 -4.64 1.18
N LEU A 135 2.60 -5.42 0.11
CA LEU A 135 1.44 -5.88 -0.64
C LEU A 135 0.51 -6.77 0.19
N LEU A 136 1.08 -7.67 1.01
CA LEU A 136 0.30 -8.50 1.92
C LEU A 136 -0.37 -7.68 3.02
N MET A 137 0.33 -6.72 3.61
CA MET A 137 -0.25 -5.81 4.59
C MET A 137 -1.31 -4.89 3.98
N ALA A 138 -1.09 -4.37 2.78
CA ALA A 138 -2.06 -3.55 2.07
C ALA A 138 -3.34 -4.34 1.78
N LEU A 139 -3.22 -5.56 1.25
CA LEU A 139 -4.36 -6.44 1.00
C LEU A 139 -5.14 -6.74 2.28
N THR A 140 -4.44 -7.17 3.33
CA THR A 140 -5.08 -7.48 4.63
C THR A 140 -5.69 -6.24 5.28
N GLY A 141 -5.05 -5.07 5.18
CA GLY A 141 -5.60 -3.80 5.65
C GLY A 141 -6.87 -3.39 4.91
N LEU A 142 -6.94 -3.62 3.60
CA LEU A 142 -8.15 -3.41 2.80
C LEU A 142 -9.27 -4.38 3.18
N ILE A 143 -8.96 -5.66 3.42
CA ILE A 143 -9.92 -6.65 3.93
C ILE A 143 -10.48 -6.20 5.29
N LEU A 144 -9.64 -5.74 6.21
CA LEU A 144 -10.06 -5.28 7.53
C LEU A 144 -10.91 -3.99 7.46
N THR A 145 -10.64 -3.11 6.49
CA THR A 145 -11.32 -1.82 6.34
C THR A 145 -12.66 -1.95 5.60
N PHE A 146 -12.68 -2.70 4.50
CA PHE A 146 -13.84 -2.78 3.59
C PHE A 146 -14.58 -4.12 3.65
N GLY A 147 -13.98 -5.16 4.22
CA GLY A 147 -14.50 -6.52 4.09
C GLY A 147 -15.88 -6.75 4.71
N ARG A 148 -16.25 -6.01 5.76
CA ARG A 148 -17.63 -6.05 6.28
C ARG A 148 -18.67 -5.58 5.27
N MET A 149 -18.35 -4.56 4.50
CA MET A 149 -19.24 -3.99 3.48
C MET A 149 -19.24 -4.83 2.21
N LEU A 150 -18.06 -5.26 1.76
CA LEU A 150 -17.89 -5.87 0.44
C LEU A 150 -17.91 -7.40 0.46
N LEU A 151 -17.40 -8.04 1.52
CA LEU A 151 -17.18 -9.49 1.55
C LEU A 151 -18.27 -10.23 2.32
N ILE A 152 -18.79 -9.71 3.44
CA ILE A 152 -19.88 -10.38 4.18
C ILE A 152 -21.08 -10.71 3.29
N PRO A 153 -21.56 -9.81 2.41
CA PRO A 153 -22.67 -10.14 1.50
C PRO A 153 -22.33 -11.27 0.50
N LEU A 154 -21.05 -11.51 0.22
CA LEU A 154 -20.59 -12.49 -0.77
C LEU A 154 -20.29 -13.86 -0.15
N ILE A 155 -19.66 -13.89 1.03
CA ILE A 155 -19.14 -15.12 1.65
C ILE A 155 -19.76 -15.45 3.01
N GLY A 156 -20.63 -14.59 3.54
CA GLY A 156 -21.27 -14.75 4.84
C GLY A 156 -20.35 -14.47 6.04
N HIS A 157 -20.97 -14.33 7.21
CA HIS A 157 -20.27 -13.99 8.46
C HIS A 157 -19.22 -15.04 8.91
N PRO A 158 -19.47 -16.37 8.83
CA PRO A 158 -18.49 -17.36 9.28
C PRO A 158 -17.17 -17.31 8.49
N ASN A 159 -17.27 -17.30 7.15
CA ASN A 159 -16.08 -17.25 6.29
C ASN A 159 -15.35 -15.92 6.40
N PHE A 160 -16.08 -14.80 6.52
CA PHE A 160 -15.46 -13.51 6.74
C PHE A 160 -14.72 -13.44 8.08
N THR A 161 -15.26 -14.05 9.14
CA THR A 161 -14.58 -14.11 10.45
C THR A 161 -13.22 -14.79 10.33
N MET A 162 -13.15 -15.96 9.69
CA MET A 162 -11.88 -16.66 9.45
C MET A 162 -10.90 -15.81 8.63
N LEU A 163 -11.39 -15.20 7.54
CA LEU A 163 -10.57 -14.36 6.67
C LEU A 163 -10.04 -13.12 7.40
N ALA A 164 -10.89 -12.45 8.18
CA ALA A 164 -10.51 -11.25 8.93
C ALA A 164 -9.50 -11.59 10.04
N GLU A 165 -9.65 -12.72 10.70
CA GLU A 165 -8.71 -13.20 11.71
C GLU A 165 -7.34 -13.51 11.09
N ALA A 166 -7.30 -14.29 10.01
CA ALA A 166 -6.08 -14.57 9.28
C ALA A 166 -5.43 -13.28 8.77
N SER A 167 -6.23 -12.35 8.24
CA SER A 167 -5.76 -11.04 7.75
C SER A 167 -5.11 -10.23 8.87
N LYS A 168 -5.72 -10.18 10.06
CA LYS A 168 -5.14 -9.49 11.23
C LYS A 168 -3.77 -10.06 11.60
N TYR A 169 -3.64 -11.39 11.70
CA TYR A 169 -2.35 -12.00 12.04
C TYR A 169 -1.30 -11.75 10.96
N MET A 170 -1.64 -11.97 9.69
CA MET A 170 -0.74 -11.69 8.58
C MET A 170 -0.31 -10.22 8.56
N HIS A 171 -1.24 -9.28 8.72
CA HIS A 171 -0.93 -7.85 8.78
C HIS A 171 0.11 -7.54 9.87
N ASN A 172 -0.10 -8.08 11.07
CA ASN A 172 0.81 -7.85 12.20
C ASN A 172 2.17 -8.51 11.98
N PHE A 173 2.23 -9.77 11.54
CA PHE A 173 3.50 -10.50 11.40
C PHE A 173 4.34 -10.00 10.22
N PHE A 174 3.71 -9.61 9.10
CA PHE A 174 4.45 -9.06 7.95
C PHE A 174 4.97 -7.63 8.19
N SER A 175 4.56 -6.96 9.27
CA SER A 175 5.15 -5.67 9.67
C SER A 175 6.64 -5.79 10.01
N VAL A 176 7.07 -6.94 10.56
CA VAL A 176 8.47 -7.19 10.94
C VAL A 176 9.39 -7.26 9.71
N PRO A 177 9.17 -8.15 8.71
CA PRO A 177 9.98 -8.15 7.50
C PRO A 177 9.83 -6.85 6.69
N PHE A 178 8.69 -6.17 6.74
CA PHE A 178 8.56 -4.84 6.13
C PHE A 178 9.53 -3.83 6.73
N VAL A 179 9.60 -3.71 8.07
CA VAL A 179 10.52 -2.78 8.75
C VAL A 179 11.97 -3.14 8.44
N LEU A 180 12.32 -4.43 8.46
CA LEU A 180 13.66 -4.89 8.11
C LEU A 180 14.01 -4.47 6.67
N GLY A 181 13.12 -4.76 5.72
CA GLY A 181 13.29 -4.38 4.32
C GLY A 181 13.41 -2.86 4.14
N LEU A 182 12.60 -2.08 4.86
CA LEU A 182 12.62 -0.62 4.83
C LEU A 182 13.97 -0.06 5.31
N VAL A 183 14.50 -0.58 6.42
CA VAL A 183 15.82 -0.19 6.93
C VAL A 183 16.91 -0.57 5.94
N MET A 184 16.85 -1.75 5.34
CA MET A 184 17.81 -2.17 4.31
C MET A 184 17.78 -1.25 3.09
N ILE A 185 16.59 -0.94 2.55
CA ILE A 185 16.43 -0.01 1.42
C ILE A 185 17.01 1.36 1.77
N PHE A 186 16.73 1.87 2.96
CA PHE A 186 17.28 3.15 3.40
C PHE A 186 18.80 3.14 3.41
N VAL A 187 19.42 2.17 4.10
CA VAL A 187 20.89 2.06 4.21
C VAL A 187 21.55 1.88 2.85
N LEU A 188 20.98 1.04 1.97
CA LEU A 188 21.55 0.75 0.66
C LEU A 188 21.42 1.91 -0.31
N TRP A 189 20.31 2.67 -0.28
CA TRP A 189 19.96 3.59 -1.36
C TRP A 189 19.93 5.07 -0.96
N VAL A 190 20.01 5.44 0.32
CA VAL A 190 19.90 6.85 0.76
C VAL A 190 20.89 7.77 0.05
N ARG A 191 22.14 7.31 -0.12
CA ARG A 191 23.19 8.11 -0.78
C ARG A 191 22.83 8.48 -2.21
N ASP A 192 22.25 7.54 -2.96
CA ASP A 192 21.90 7.74 -4.36
C ASP A 192 20.55 8.47 -4.55
N ASN A 193 19.81 8.68 -3.46
CA ASN A 193 18.49 9.34 -3.46
C ASN A 193 18.50 10.75 -2.87
N ILE A 194 19.68 11.32 -2.61
CA ILE A 194 19.81 12.73 -2.22
C ILE A 194 19.37 13.61 -3.41
N PRO A 195 18.46 14.58 -3.20
CA PRO A 195 18.06 15.50 -4.26
C PRO A 195 19.22 16.32 -4.81
N GLU A 196 19.28 16.46 -6.13
CA GLU A 196 20.30 17.21 -6.86
C GLU A 196 19.66 18.30 -7.72
N LYS A 197 20.46 19.27 -8.20
CA LYS A 197 19.95 20.34 -9.07
C LYS A 197 19.31 19.80 -10.37
N ALA A 198 19.83 18.69 -10.90
CA ALA A 198 19.27 18.03 -12.09
C ALA A 198 17.83 17.55 -11.87
N ASP A 199 17.44 17.22 -10.63
CA ASP A 199 16.08 16.77 -10.32
C ASP A 199 15.05 17.89 -10.53
N LEU A 200 15.42 19.16 -10.36
CA LEU A 200 14.54 20.29 -10.64
C LEU A 200 14.24 20.40 -12.14
N VAL A 201 15.21 20.10 -12.99
CA VAL A 201 15.03 20.06 -14.45
C VAL A 201 14.12 18.89 -14.82
N TRP A 202 14.33 17.73 -14.18
CA TRP A 202 13.47 16.57 -14.35
C TRP A 202 12.01 16.86 -13.98
N LEU A 203 11.78 17.52 -12.84
CA LEU A 203 10.43 17.90 -12.38
C LEU A 203 9.75 18.89 -13.33
N LYS A 204 10.47 19.91 -13.80
CA LYS A 204 9.92 20.91 -14.76
C LYS A 204 9.51 20.31 -16.10
N THR A 205 10.16 19.21 -16.49
CA THR A 205 9.90 18.51 -17.75
C THR A 205 9.04 17.26 -17.57
N LEU A 206 8.61 16.96 -16.33
CA LEU A 206 7.90 15.74 -15.95
C LEU A 206 8.58 14.47 -16.50
N GLY A 207 9.91 14.41 -16.40
CA GLY A 207 10.71 13.29 -16.91
C GLY A 207 10.71 13.15 -18.42
N GLY A 208 10.36 14.20 -19.16
CA GLY A 208 10.25 14.19 -20.62
C GLY A 208 8.96 13.55 -21.15
N VAL A 209 7.99 13.23 -20.28
CA VAL A 209 6.72 12.58 -20.67
C VAL A 209 5.90 13.44 -21.65
N LEU A 210 6.07 14.77 -21.61
CA LEU A 210 5.44 15.71 -22.55
C LEU A 210 6.33 16.07 -23.75
N SER A 211 7.58 15.59 -23.79
CA SER A 211 8.50 15.92 -24.87
C SER A 211 8.22 15.05 -26.10
N LYS A 212 8.00 15.69 -27.25
CA LYS A 212 7.86 15.02 -28.56
C LYS A 212 9.20 14.48 -29.10
N SER A 213 10.34 14.97 -28.59
CA SER A 213 11.67 14.56 -29.04
C SER A 213 12.18 13.29 -28.37
N GLY A 214 11.47 12.77 -27.35
CA GLY A 214 11.92 11.59 -26.59
C GLY A 214 13.16 11.84 -25.72
N GLU A 215 13.66 13.09 -25.66
CA GLU A 215 14.80 13.43 -24.81
C GLU A 215 14.39 13.41 -23.34
N HIS A 216 15.00 12.50 -22.57
CA HIS A 216 14.85 12.47 -21.13
C HIS A 216 15.87 13.42 -20.48
N PRO A 217 15.45 14.23 -19.51
CA PRO A 217 16.35 15.05 -18.71
C PRO A 217 17.40 14.15 -18.01
N GLU A 218 18.62 14.68 -17.89
CA GLU A 218 19.75 13.96 -17.31
C GLU A 218 19.41 13.43 -15.91
N ALA A 219 19.60 12.12 -15.70
CA ALA A 219 19.35 11.45 -14.43
C ALA A 219 20.57 10.61 -14.02
N GLY A 220 20.90 10.68 -12.72
CA GLY A 220 21.87 9.80 -12.09
C GLY A 220 21.33 8.38 -11.93
N ARG A 221 21.81 7.64 -10.91
CA ARG A 221 21.35 6.26 -10.65
C ARG A 221 19.82 6.19 -10.51
N PHE A 222 19.25 7.17 -9.81
CA PHE A 222 17.80 7.38 -9.69
C PHE A 222 17.40 8.73 -10.26
N ASN A 223 16.24 8.77 -10.94
CA ASN A 223 15.64 10.03 -11.41
C ASN A 223 14.77 10.68 -10.31
N ALA A 224 14.36 11.94 -10.50
CA ALA A 224 13.62 12.67 -9.46
C ALA A 224 12.31 11.98 -9.03
N GLY A 225 11.60 11.34 -9.95
CA GLY A 225 10.39 10.56 -9.61
C GLY A 225 10.70 9.35 -8.73
N GLN A 226 11.77 8.60 -9.04
CA GLN A 226 12.24 7.48 -8.23
C GLN A 226 12.71 7.95 -6.84
N LYS A 227 13.41 9.08 -6.76
CA LYS A 227 13.81 9.70 -5.49
C LYS A 227 12.59 10.10 -4.65
N GLY A 228 11.56 10.66 -5.29
CA GLY A 228 10.29 10.97 -4.65
C GLY A 228 9.62 9.74 -4.05
N VAL A 229 9.56 8.64 -4.81
CA VAL A 229 9.05 7.35 -4.30
C VAL A 229 9.90 6.83 -3.14
N PHE A 230 11.23 6.89 -3.23
CA PHE A 230 12.12 6.49 -2.15
C PHE A 230 11.79 7.23 -0.85
N TRP A 231 11.74 8.56 -0.87
CA TRP A 231 11.46 9.35 0.33
C TRP A 231 10.04 9.15 0.85
N ALA A 232 9.05 9.01 -0.04
CA ALA A 232 7.69 8.70 0.36
C ALA A 232 7.59 7.32 1.04
N VAL A 233 8.29 6.31 0.53
CA VAL A 233 8.37 4.98 1.16
C VAL A 233 9.10 5.03 2.50
N VAL A 234 10.21 5.78 2.60
CA VAL A 234 10.94 5.93 3.86
C VAL A 234 10.08 6.60 4.93
N PHE A 235 9.51 7.78 4.65
CA PHE A 235 8.72 8.51 5.63
C PHE A 235 7.35 7.88 5.88
N GLY A 236 6.64 7.50 4.81
CA GLY A 236 5.35 6.84 4.91
C GLY A 236 5.45 5.45 5.54
N GLY A 237 6.46 4.67 5.17
CA GLY A 237 6.77 3.39 5.80
C GLY A 237 7.08 3.53 7.29
N PHE A 238 7.93 4.48 7.67
CA PHE A 238 8.22 4.77 9.07
C PHE A 238 6.95 5.19 9.85
N ALA A 239 6.14 6.09 9.29
CA ALA A 239 4.89 6.53 9.90
C ALA A 239 3.91 5.36 10.09
N LEU A 240 3.78 4.47 9.09
CA LEU A 240 2.96 3.27 9.19
C LEU A 240 3.48 2.29 10.24
N SER A 241 4.80 2.06 10.29
CA SER A 241 5.41 1.20 11.30
C SER A 241 5.17 1.76 12.71
N LEU A 242 5.46 3.04 12.93
CA LEU A 242 5.27 3.70 14.23
C LEU A 242 3.81 3.62 14.68
N THR A 243 2.88 4.05 13.84
CA THR A 243 1.45 4.02 14.18
C THR A 243 0.93 2.59 14.34
N GLY A 244 1.38 1.65 13.49
CA GLY A 244 0.98 0.24 13.52
C GLY A 244 1.41 -0.46 14.81
N PHE A 245 2.67 -0.33 15.22
CA PHE A 245 3.14 -0.92 16.48
C PHE A 245 2.46 -0.31 17.71
N LEU A 246 2.26 1.02 17.72
CA LEU A 246 1.51 1.68 18.80
C LEU A 246 0.05 1.19 18.86
N LEU A 247 -0.57 0.88 17.72
CA LEU A 247 -1.93 0.31 17.65
C LEU A 247 -2.02 -1.14 18.11
N MET A 248 -0.90 -1.87 18.22
CA MET A 248 -0.91 -3.23 18.80
C MET A 248 -1.05 -3.19 20.32
N MET A 249 -0.50 -2.16 20.98
CA MET A 249 -0.55 -2.00 22.45
C MET A 249 -1.03 -0.60 22.86
N PRO A 250 -2.17 -0.11 22.33
CA PRO A 250 -2.54 1.30 22.45
C PRO A 250 -2.82 1.71 23.89
N PHE A 251 -3.42 0.81 24.68
CA PHE A 251 -3.74 1.10 26.07
C PHE A 251 -2.52 1.12 26.98
N ALA A 252 -1.38 0.59 26.55
CA ALA A 252 -0.13 0.69 27.30
C ALA A 252 0.57 2.05 27.10
N VAL A 253 0.34 2.72 25.95
CA VAL A 253 1.16 3.88 25.54
C VAL A 253 0.33 5.15 25.35
N THR A 254 -0.87 5.06 24.77
CA THR A 254 -1.59 6.23 24.24
C THR A 254 -3.03 6.37 24.72
N GLY A 255 -3.59 5.33 25.34
CA GLY A 255 -4.97 5.33 25.82
C GLY A 255 -6.00 5.38 24.69
N ILE A 256 -7.27 5.66 25.03
CA ILE A 256 -8.38 5.60 24.07
C ILE A 256 -8.27 6.69 22.99
N GLY A 257 -8.06 7.95 23.39
CA GLY A 257 -7.96 9.07 22.45
C GLY A 257 -6.74 8.94 21.52
N GLY A 258 -5.59 8.54 22.06
CA GLY A 258 -4.40 8.31 21.25
C GLY A 258 -4.57 7.15 20.28
N MET A 259 -5.21 6.05 20.69
CA MET A 259 -5.57 4.95 19.78
C MET A 259 -6.42 5.43 18.60
N GLN A 260 -7.41 6.30 18.85
CA GLN A 260 -8.29 6.85 17.82
C GLN A 260 -7.50 7.67 16.80
N ILE A 261 -6.63 8.57 17.27
CA ILE A 261 -5.77 9.40 16.41
C ILE A 261 -4.80 8.52 15.60
N LEU A 262 -4.14 7.55 16.25
CA LEU A 262 -3.23 6.64 15.56
C LEU A 262 -3.95 5.82 14.50
N HIS A 263 -5.17 5.36 14.76
CA HIS A 263 -5.97 4.61 13.79
C HIS A 263 -6.35 5.48 12.58
N VAL A 264 -6.73 6.75 12.81
CA VAL A 264 -7.00 7.72 11.74
C VAL A 264 -5.75 7.92 10.89
N ALA A 265 -4.62 8.24 11.53
CA ALA A 265 -3.35 8.48 10.86
C ALA A 265 -2.89 7.26 10.06
N HIS A 266 -2.92 6.07 10.67
CA HIS A 266 -2.52 4.82 10.02
C HIS A 266 -3.38 4.54 8.79
N GLY A 267 -4.71 4.68 8.89
CA GLY A 267 -5.62 4.45 7.77
C GLY A 267 -5.39 5.41 6.59
N VAL A 268 -5.21 6.71 6.86
CA VAL A 268 -4.97 7.72 5.82
C VAL A 268 -3.61 7.54 5.16
N VAL A 269 -2.55 7.38 5.95
CA VAL A 269 -1.19 7.15 5.40
C VAL A 269 -1.16 5.85 4.61
N ALA A 270 -1.85 4.79 5.06
CA ALA A 270 -1.91 3.52 4.33
C ALA A 270 -2.57 3.70 2.97
N ALA A 271 -3.70 4.43 2.89
CA ALA A 271 -4.36 4.71 1.63
C ALA A 271 -3.47 5.51 0.65
N LEU A 272 -2.78 6.53 1.15
CA LEU A 272 -1.82 7.31 0.35
C LEU A 272 -0.65 6.46 -0.14
N MET A 273 -0.12 5.58 0.71
CA MET A 273 0.97 4.67 0.33
C MET A 273 0.52 3.64 -0.70
N ILE A 274 -0.69 3.08 -0.57
CA ILE A 274 -1.24 2.17 -1.58
C ILE A 274 -1.38 2.89 -2.94
N ALA A 275 -1.93 4.11 -2.94
CA ALA A 275 -2.06 4.95 -4.13
C ALA A 275 -0.70 5.18 -4.83
N LEU A 276 0.31 5.55 -4.05
CA LEU A 276 1.67 5.78 -4.55
C LEU A 276 2.31 4.50 -5.09
N ILE A 277 2.15 3.37 -4.40
CA ILE A 277 2.73 2.09 -4.80
C ILE A 277 2.04 1.53 -6.06
N ILE A 278 0.76 1.80 -6.27
CA ILE A 278 0.09 1.50 -7.55
C ILE A 278 0.80 2.21 -8.72
N GLY A 279 1.09 3.51 -8.56
CA GLY A 279 1.85 4.27 -9.56
C GLY A 279 3.26 3.73 -9.78
N HIS A 280 3.95 3.37 -8.70
CA HIS A 280 5.28 2.75 -8.76
C HIS A 280 5.26 1.41 -9.51
N ILE A 281 4.30 0.53 -9.19
CA ILE A 281 4.11 -0.76 -9.88
C ILE A 281 3.82 -0.53 -11.35
N TYR A 282 2.94 0.40 -11.69
CA TYR A 282 2.61 0.72 -13.08
C TYR A 282 3.87 1.08 -13.89
N ILE A 283 4.63 2.08 -13.44
CA ILE A 283 5.85 2.51 -14.15
C ILE A 283 6.93 1.42 -14.13
N GLY A 284 7.05 0.63 -13.06
CA GLY A 284 8.01 -0.47 -12.96
C GLY A 284 7.65 -1.72 -13.75
N THR A 285 6.44 -1.81 -14.33
CA THR A 285 5.95 -3.00 -15.05
C THR A 285 5.46 -2.66 -16.45
N ILE A 286 4.16 -2.41 -16.63
CA ILE A 286 3.50 -2.25 -17.93
C ILE A 286 3.64 -0.83 -18.49
N GLY A 287 3.93 0.15 -17.64
CA GLY A 287 4.07 1.55 -18.01
C GLY A 287 5.38 1.86 -18.72
N MET A 288 6.45 1.08 -18.49
CA MET A 288 7.76 1.28 -19.11
C MET A 288 8.41 -0.05 -19.51
N GLU A 289 8.76 -0.15 -20.79
CA GLU A 289 9.42 -1.31 -21.35
C GLU A 289 10.77 -1.59 -20.68
N GLY A 290 11.01 -2.84 -20.30
CA GLY A 290 12.28 -3.27 -19.70
C GLY A 290 12.52 -2.83 -18.26
N ALA A 291 11.67 -1.98 -17.67
CA ALA A 291 11.86 -1.49 -16.29
C ALA A 291 11.82 -2.64 -15.24
N PHE A 292 10.95 -3.63 -15.44
CA PHE A 292 10.84 -4.79 -14.55
C PHE A 292 12.14 -5.60 -14.45
N ASP A 293 12.94 -5.65 -15.52
CA ASP A 293 14.20 -6.41 -15.55
C ASP A 293 15.19 -5.92 -14.48
N ALA A 294 15.13 -4.63 -14.14
CA ALA A 294 15.97 -4.03 -13.11
C ALA A 294 15.82 -4.75 -11.76
N MET A 295 14.58 -5.06 -11.34
CA MET A 295 14.32 -5.75 -10.06
C MET A 295 14.12 -7.26 -10.21
N GLY A 296 13.68 -7.74 -11.38
CA GLY A 296 13.55 -9.17 -11.63
C GLY A 296 14.92 -9.84 -11.77
N ARG A 297 15.79 -9.27 -12.61
CA ARG A 297 17.08 -9.87 -12.98
C ARG A 297 18.30 -9.11 -12.46
N GLY A 298 18.13 -7.86 -12.03
CA GLY A 298 19.24 -7.01 -11.56
C GLY A 298 19.95 -6.26 -12.69
N VAL A 299 19.46 -6.39 -13.93
CA VAL A 299 20.06 -5.83 -15.14
C VAL A 299 19.03 -5.06 -15.94
N VAL A 300 19.48 -4.11 -16.75
CA VAL A 300 18.66 -3.36 -17.71
C VAL A 300 19.27 -3.42 -19.11
N ASP A 301 18.49 -3.12 -20.14
CA ASP A 301 19.04 -3.01 -21.50
C ASP A 301 19.96 -1.78 -21.61
N GLU A 302 21.02 -1.86 -22.42
CA GLU A 302 21.93 -0.73 -22.65
C GLU A 302 21.21 0.49 -23.22
N ASN A 303 20.29 0.32 -24.17
CA ASN A 303 19.53 1.45 -24.73
C ASN A 303 18.59 2.05 -23.69
N TRP A 304 17.97 1.21 -22.85
CA TRP A 304 17.17 1.68 -21.71
C TRP A 304 18.01 2.52 -20.73
N ALA A 305 19.24 2.08 -20.45
CA ALA A 305 20.17 2.80 -19.58
C ALA A 305 20.57 4.17 -20.17
N LYS A 306 20.84 4.23 -21.48
CA LYS A 306 21.14 5.47 -22.19
C LYS A 306 19.94 6.41 -22.23
N ASP A 307 18.75 5.89 -22.49
CA ASP A 307 17.53 6.70 -22.59
C ASP A 307 17.12 7.29 -21.24
N HIS A 308 17.13 6.50 -20.16
CA HIS A 308 16.55 6.93 -18.89
C HIS A 308 17.57 7.34 -17.82
N HIS A 309 18.83 6.94 -17.96
CA HIS A 309 19.86 7.08 -16.93
C HIS A 309 21.25 7.33 -17.52
N ARG A 310 21.34 8.17 -18.57
CA ARG A 310 22.57 8.43 -19.34
C ARG A 310 23.80 8.73 -18.47
N ARG A 311 23.67 9.68 -17.52
CA ARG A 311 24.77 10.07 -16.63
C ARG A 311 25.30 8.89 -15.83
N TRP A 312 24.40 8.10 -15.27
CA TRP A 312 24.77 6.89 -14.54
C TRP A 312 25.44 5.85 -15.44
N TYR A 313 24.95 5.65 -16.67
CA TYR A 313 25.54 4.71 -17.61
C TYR A 313 26.98 5.12 -17.99
N GLU A 314 27.21 6.40 -18.29
CA GLU A 314 28.55 6.95 -18.57
C GLU A 314 29.49 6.82 -17.37
N GLU A 315 28.99 7.01 -16.14
CA GLU A 315 29.74 6.75 -14.92
C GLU A 315 30.14 5.27 -14.76
N GLN A 316 29.27 4.32 -15.14
CA GLN A 316 29.62 2.89 -15.08
C GLN A 316 30.72 2.51 -16.07
N LEU A 317 30.66 3.07 -17.30
CA LEU A 317 31.71 2.90 -18.31
C LEU A 317 33.05 3.46 -17.82
N ARG A 318 33.04 4.69 -17.29
CA ARG A 318 34.25 5.35 -16.77
C ARG A 318 34.88 4.58 -15.60
N ASN A 319 34.06 3.98 -14.74
CA ASN A 319 34.53 3.22 -13.58
C ASN A 319 34.97 1.79 -13.95
N GLY A 320 34.97 1.40 -15.24
CA GLY A 320 35.40 0.08 -15.70
C GLY A 320 34.49 -1.07 -15.27
N ARG A 321 33.32 -0.78 -14.69
CA ARG A 321 32.34 -1.77 -14.24
C ARG A 321 31.53 -2.35 -15.40
N THR A 322 31.63 -1.72 -16.56
CA THR A 322 31.02 -2.17 -17.81
C THR A 322 32.01 -1.84 -18.94
N ASN A 323 32.33 -2.83 -19.77
CA ASN A 323 33.14 -2.61 -20.97
C ASN A 323 32.33 -1.88 -22.05
N GLU A 324 33.00 -1.34 -23.08
CA GLU A 324 32.35 -0.74 -24.28
C GLU A 324 31.39 -1.70 -25.01
N ASP A 325 31.49 -3.00 -24.73
CA ASP A 325 30.62 -4.06 -25.24
C ASP A 325 29.44 -4.42 -24.31
N GLY A 326 29.28 -3.74 -23.17
CA GLY A 326 28.18 -3.93 -22.23
C GLY A 326 28.39 -5.07 -21.21
N ARG A 327 29.53 -5.77 -21.21
CA ARG A 327 29.78 -6.91 -20.29
C ARG A 327 30.46 -6.49 -18.99
N LEU A 328 30.19 -7.23 -17.91
CA LEU A 328 30.99 -7.18 -16.68
C LEU A 328 32.43 -7.61 -17.02
N ARG A 329 33.43 -6.82 -16.61
CA ARG A 329 34.75 -7.42 -16.37
C ARG A 329 34.65 -8.26 -15.11
N HIS A 330 34.95 -9.54 -15.20
CA HIS A 330 35.30 -10.31 -14.01
C HIS A 330 36.51 -9.62 -13.38
N HIS A 331 36.30 -8.93 -12.26
CA HIS A 331 37.41 -8.67 -11.35
C HIS A 331 37.92 -10.04 -10.92
N ALA A 332 39.15 -10.38 -11.34
CA ALA A 332 39.92 -11.38 -10.64
C ALA A 332 39.96 -10.93 -9.17
N ALA A 333 39.41 -11.77 -8.29
CA ALA A 333 39.54 -11.57 -6.86
C ALA A 333 41.03 -11.64 -6.51
N GLU A 334 41.55 -10.59 -5.89
CA GLU A 334 42.72 -10.64 -5.01
C GLU A 334 42.24 -10.46 -3.57
#